data_AF-A0A960LCJ4-F1
#
_entry.id   AF-A0A960LCJ4-F1
#
_cell.length_a   1.000
_cell.length_b   1.000
_cell.length_c   1.000
_cell.angle_alpha   90.00
_cell.angle_beta   90.00
_cell.angle_gamma   90.00
#
_symmetry.space_group_name_H-M   'P 1'
#
loop_
_entity.id
_entity.type
_entity.pdbx_description
1 polymer ?
#
loop_
_entity_poly.entity_id
_entity_poly.type
_entity_poly.pdbx_seq_one_letter_code
_entity_poly.pdbx_strand_id
1 'polypeptide(L)'
;MDFRTPPASAIFPSLREVSAWASGQSYEPAAVSAFLQVADYYLVAQARARGDAVVTHEVPSQSARRIKIPDACIGLGIKCMTPYEMLRRERARFVLAAG
;
A
#
# COMPACT_ATOMS: atom_id res chain seq x y z
N MET A 1 12.68 -19.22 3.28
CA MET A 1 12.14 -17.85 3.41
C MET A 1 10.63 -17.97 3.45
N ASP A 2 10.00 -17.44 4.49
CA ASP A 2 8.54 -17.37 4.55
C ASP A 2 8.09 -16.04 3.94
N PHE A 3 7.27 -16.09 2.90
CA PHE A 3 6.86 -14.91 2.12
C PHE A 3 5.85 -14.03 2.87
N ARG A 4 5.17 -14.59 3.88
CA ARG A 4 4.20 -13.88 4.71
C ARG A 4 4.83 -13.49 6.03
N THR A 5 4.92 -12.18 6.28
CA THR A 5 5.25 -11.68 7.62
C THR A 5 3.96 -11.47 8.42
N PRO A 6 3.82 -12.06 9.62
CA PRO A 6 2.67 -11.82 10.47
C PRO A 6 2.53 -10.33 10.86
N PRO A 7 1.31 -9.81 11.04
CA PRO A 7 1.11 -8.48 11.57
C PRO A 7 1.74 -8.35 12.96
N ALA A 8 2.66 -7.41 13.12
CA ALA A 8 3.23 -7.08 14.42
C ALA A 8 2.25 -6.19 15.22
N SER A 9 2.33 -6.21 16.56
CA SER A 9 1.48 -5.38 17.43
C SER A 9 1.54 -3.88 17.13
N ALA A 10 2.64 -3.42 16.53
CA ALA A 10 2.82 -2.05 16.04
C ALA A 10 1.86 -1.64 14.91
N ILE A 11 1.06 -2.57 14.35
CA ILE A 11 0.12 -2.25 13.26
C ILE A 11 -1.12 -1.47 13.75
N PHE A 12 -1.56 -1.64 15.01
CA PHE A 12 -2.81 -1.04 15.48
C PHE A 12 -2.83 0.50 15.46
N PRO A 13 -1.77 1.21 15.90
CA PRO A 13 -1.69 2.66 15.70
C PRO A 13 -1.75 3.05 14.23
N SER A 14 -1.05 2.32 13.36
CA SER A 14 -1.05 2.59 11.92
C SER A 14 -2.43 2.36 11.28
N LEU A 15 -3.16 1.31 11.67
CA LEU A 15 -4.54 1.08 11.23
C LEU A 15 -5.44 2.29 11.54
N ARG A 16 -5.34 2.83 12.76
CA ARG A 16 -6.08 4.03 13.16
C ARG A 16 -5.70 5.25 12.32
N GLU A 17 -4.42 5.44 12.04
CA GLU A 17 -3.95 6.57 11.23
C GLU A 17 -4.42 6.46 9.78
N VAL A 18 -4.36 5.25 9.18
CA VAL A 18 -4.85 5.03 7.82
C VAL A 18 -6.37 5.23 7.72
N SER A 19 -7.14 4.77 8.70
CA SER A 19 -8.59 4.95 8.70
C SER A 19 -9.00 6.41 8.92
N ALA A 20 -8.34 7.11 9.86
CA ALA A 20 -8.55 8.54 10.07
C ALA A 20 -8.22 9.36 8.81
N TRP A 21 -7.13 9.03 8.13
CA TRP A 21 -6.79 9.66 6.85
C TRP A 21 -7.88 9.43 5.79
N ALA A 22 -8.30 8.17 5.60
CA ALA A 22 -9.30 7.80 4.60
C ALA A 22 -10.65 8.50 4.83
N SER A 23 -11.10 8.58 6.09
CA SER A 23 -12.32 9.28 6.48
C SER A 23 -12.21 10.81 6.40
N GLY A 24 -11.00 11.37 6.42
CA GLY A 24 -10.75 12.80 6.30
C GLY A 24 -10.62 13.31 4.86
N GLN A 25 -10.65 12.42 3.86
CA GLN A 25 -10.59 12.78 2.45
C GLN A 25 -11.98 12.98 1.83
N SER A 26 -12.04 13.60 0.65
CA SER A 26 -13.27 13.81 -0.12
C SER A 26 -13.72 12.58 -0.94
N TYR A 27 -13.55 11.37 -0.39
CA TYR A 27 -14.07 10.15 -1.01
C TYR A 27 -15.56 9.96 -0.68
N GLU A 28 -16.27 9.23 -1.53
CA GLU A 28 -17.63 8.80 -1.22
C GLU A 28 -17.62 7.88 0.02
N PRO A 29 -18.59 7.96 0.94
CA PRO A 29 -18.63 7.11 2.13
C PRO A 29 -18.56 5.61 1.82
N ALA A 30 -19.15 5.19 0.70
CA ALA A 30 -19.07 3.81 0.22
C ALA A 30 -17.63 3.39 -0.15
N ALA A 31 -16.84 4.29 -0.74
CA ALA A 31 -15.45 4.05 -1.09
C ALA A 31 -14.58 3.91 0.15
N VAL A 32 -14.80 4.76 1.16
CA VAL A 32 -14.11 4.67 2.47
C VAL A 32 -14.44 3.34 3.14
N SER A 33 -15.73 3.00 3.24
CA SER A 33 -16.17 1.74 3.86
C SER A 33 -15.57 0.52 3.15
N ALA A 34 -15.63 0.49 1.81
CA ALA A 34 -15.07 -0.61 1.03
C ALA A 34 -13.55 -0.76 1.24
N PHE A 35 -12.81 0.34 1.25
CA PHE A 35 -11.36 0.32 1.47
C PHE A 35 -11.01 -0.27 2.84
N LEU A 36 -11.71 0.13 3.92
CA LEU A 36 -11.46 -0.33 5.28
C LEU A 36 -11.77 -1.82 5.51
N GLN A 37 -12.45 -2.47 4.57
CA GLN A 37 -12.85 -3.88 4.65
C GLN A 37 -11.96 -4.83 3.84
N VAL A 38 -11.05 -4.31 3.01
CA VAL A 38 -10.23 -5.13 2.11
C VAL A 38 -8.75 -5.15 2.52
N ALA A 39 -7.98 -6.02 1.87
CA ALA A 39 -6.56 -6.25 2.18
C ALA A 39 -5.70 -4.99 2.03
N ASP A 40 -6.04 -4.09 1.11
CA ASP A 40 -5.26 -2.87 0.82
C ASP A 40 -5.13 -1.98 2.06
N TYR A 41 -6.17 -1.88 2.89
CA TYR A 41 -6.13 -1.15 4.14
C TYR A 41 -5.07 -1.71 5.10
N TYR A 42 -5.05 -3.04 5.29
CA TYR A 42 -4.07 -3.71 6.12
C TYR A 42 -2.65 -3.61 5.54
N LEU A 43 -2.51 -3.70 4.22
CA LEU A 43 -1.23 -3.60 3.53
C LEU A 43 -0.60 -2.21 3.69
N VAL A 44 -1.38 -1.15 3.52
CA VAL A 44 -0.93 0.24 3.71
C VAL A 44 -0.58 0.48 5.19
N ALA A 45 -1.41 0.03 6.12
CA ALA A 45 -1.13 0.15 7.56
C ALA A 45 0.15 -0.61 7.95
N GLN A 46 0.38 -1.79 7.38
CA GLN A 46 1.57 -2.59 7.67
C GLN A 46 2.84 -1.92 7.13
N ALA A 47 2.80 -1.38 5.91
CA ALA A 47 3.91 -0.66 5.32
C ALA A 47 4.26 0.59 6.14
N ARG A 48 3.23 1.32 6.60
CA ARG A 48 3.40 2.48 7.48
C ARG A 48 4.08 2.10 8.79
N ALA A 49 3.60 1.07 9.47
CA ALA A 49 4.13 0.65 10.77
C ALA A 49 5.61 0.24 10.72
N ARG A 50 6.07 -0.26 9.57
CA ARG A 50 7.43 -0.79 9.37
C ARG A 50 8.37 0.18 8.65
N GLY A 51 7.83 1.25 8.05
CA GLY A 51 8.59 2.12 7.16
C GLY A 51 8.95 1.44 5.82
N ASP A 52 8.20 0.42 5.42
CA ASP A 52 8.41 -0.30 4.16
C ASP A 52 7.92 0.52 2.96
N ALA A 53 8.37 0.14 1.77
CA ALA A 53 7.82 0.65 0.52
C ALA A 53 6.72 -0.28 -0.01
N VAL A 54 5.62 0.29 -0.49
CA VAL A 54 4.58 -0.45 -1.22
C VAL A 54 4.93 -0.50 -2.69
N VAL A 55 4.87 -1.70 -3.28
CA VAL A 55 5.10 -1.91 -4.71
C VAL A 55 3.79 -2.35 -5.35
N THR A 56 3.26 -1.58 -6.30
CA THR A 56 1.95 -1.84 -6.91
C THR A 56 1.90 -1.42 -8.38
N HIS A 57 1.09 -2.13 -9.18
CA HIS A 57 0.77 -1.73 -10.56
C HIS A 57 -0.32 -0.65 -10.63
N GLU A 58 -0.97 -0.32 -9.52
CA GLU A 58 -1.97 0.75 -9.50
C GLU A 58 -1.34 2.12 -9.73
N VAL A 59 -2.08 2.97 -10.45
CA VAL A 59 -1.75 4.39 -10.62
C VAL A 59 -2.73 5.25 -9.82
N PRO A 60 -2.29 6.38 -9.22
CA PRO A 60 -3.17 7.32 -8.53
C PRO A 60 -4.41 7.70 -9.32
N SER A 61 -5.49 8.07 -8.65
CA SER A 61 -6.72 8.50 -9.30
C SER A 61 -7.37 9.67 -8.59
N GLN A 62 -7.91 10.60 -9.37
CA GLN A 62 -8.74 11.71 -8.86
C GLN A 62 -10.20 11.29 -8.64
N SER A 63 -10.52 9.99 -8.71
CA SER A 63 -11.87 9.48 -8.51
C SER A 63 -12.23 9.41 -7.03
N ALA A 64 -13.35 10.02 -6.63
CA ALA A 64 -13.90 9.90 -5.27
C ALA A 64 -14.50 8.51 -4.96
N ARG A 65 -14.65 7.63 -5.96
CA ARG A 65 -15.37 6.35 -5.83
C ARG A 65 -14.52 5.17 -5.35
N ARG A 66 -13.20 5.32 -5.32
CA ARG A 66 -12.30 4.26 -4.88
C ARG A 66 -11.01 4.85 -4.35
N ILE A 67 -10.61 4.42 -3.16
CA ILE A 67 -9.28 4.67 -2.61
C ILE A 67 -8.33 3.66 -3.24
N LYS A 68 -7.34 4.13 -4.00
CA LYS A 68 -6.28 3.26 -4.53
C LYS A 68 -5.09 3.23 -3.58
N ILE A 69 -4.30 2.17 -3.66
CA ILE A 69 -3.08 2.01 -2.86
C ILE A 69 -2.14 3.23 -2.96
N PRO A 70 -1.78 3.72 -4.16
CA PRO A 70 -0.89 4.87 -4.26
C PRO A 70 -1.48 6.17 -3.71
N ASP A 71 -2.80 6.37 -3.75
CA ASP A 71 -3.43 7.56 -3.16
C ASP A 71 -3.24 7.56 -1.64
N ALA A 72 -3.48 6.41 -0.99
CA ALA A 72 -3.23 6.23 0.43
C ALA A 72 -1.75 6.39 0.79
N CYS A 73 -0.85 5.83 -0.02
CA CYS A 73 0.58 5.97 0.23
C CYS A 73 1.05 7.42 0.14
N ILE A 74 0.60 8.16 -0.87
CA ILE A 74 0.91 9.60 -1.03
C ILE A 74 0.38 10.39 0.16
N GLY A 75 -0.89 10.20 0.52
CA GLY A 75 -1.55 10.94 1.60
C GLY A 75 -0.94 10.69 2.99
N LEU A 76 -0.31 9.53 3.18
CA LEU A 76 0.32 9.13 4.43
C LEU A 76 1.86 9.26 4.42
N GLY A 77 2.47 9.68 3.30
CA GLY A 77 3.93 9.78 3.18
C GLY A 77 4.65 8.42 3.18
N ILE A 78 3.97 7.36 2.74
CA ILE A 78 4.52 6.01 2.58
C ILE A 78 5.21 5.93 1.21
N LYS A 79 6.42 5.36 1.15
CA LYS A 79 7.11 5.15 -0.12
C LYS A 79 6.29 4.20 -0.98
N CYS A 80 5.96 4.62 -2.20
CA CYS A 80 5.25 3.80 -3.17
C CYS A 80 5.99 3.84 -4.50
N MET A 81 6.08 2.70 -5.18
CA MET A 81 6.68 2.62 -6.52
C MET A 81 6.03 1.52 -7.35
N THR A 82 6.23 1.57 -8.65
CA THR A 82 5.83 0.49 -9.57
C THR A 82 6.80 -0.69 -9.48
N PRO A 83 6.38 -1.91 -9.86
CA PRO A 83 7.28 -3.05 -9.98
C PRO A 83 8.47 -2.77 -10.91
N TYR A 84 8.25 -2.02 -12.00
CA TYR A 84 9.34 -1.67 -12.93
C TYR A 84 10.37 -0.73 -12.30
N GLU A 85 9.94 0.24 -11.49
CA GLU A 85 10.86 1.11 -10.74
C GLU A 85 11.64 0.32 -9.70
N MET A 86 10.97 -0.57 -8.95
CA MET A 86 11.62 -1.45 -7.99
C MET A 86 12.68 -2.32 -8.66
N LEU A 87 12.34 -3.02 -9.74
CA LEU A 87 13.27 -3.91 -10.45
C LEU A 87 14.50 -3.15 -10.99
N ARG A 88 14.29 -1.94 -11.53
CA ARG A 88 15.39 -1.08 -12.01
C ARG A 88 16.28 -0.62 -10.86
N ARG A 89 15.68 -0.18 -9.74
CA ARG A 89 16.40 0.29 -8.55
C ARG A 89 17.23 -0.81 -7.93
N GLU A 90 16.67 -2.01 -7.80
CA GLU A 90 17.34 -3.18 -7.23
C GLU A 90 18.27 -3.89 -8.22
N ARG A 91 18.34 -3.39 -9.47
CA ARG A 91 19.17 -3.96 -10.56
C ARG A 91 18.92 -5.46 -10.75
N ALA A 92 17.65 -5.84 -10.67
CA ALA A 92 17.24 -7.23 -10.80
C ALA A 92 17.69 -7.79 -12.16
N ARG A 93 18.28 -8.98 -12.14
CA ARG A 93 18.68 -9.72 -13.35
C ARG A 93 17.89 -11.02 -13.42
N PHE A 94 17.16 -11.18 -14.52
CA PHE A 94 16.47 -12.42 -14.84
C PHE A 94 17.44 -13.29 -15.64
N VAL A 95 17.88 -14.40 -15.05
CA VAL A 95 18.78 -15.36 -15.69
C VAL A 95 17.97 -16.57 -16.15
N LEU A 96 18.23 -17.03 -17.37
CA LEU A 96 17.73 -18.32 -17.84
C LEU A 96 18.76 -19.37 -17.42
N ALA A 97 18.34 -20.38 -16.66
CA ALA A 97 19.23 -21.51 -16.36
C ALA A 97 19.54 -22.26 -17.65
N ALA A 98 20.81 -22.65 -17.83
CA ALA A 98 21.15 -23.60 -18.89
C ALA A 98 20.39 -24.91 -18.63
N GLY A 99 19.68 -25.39 -19.65
CA GLY A 99 18.89 -26.63 -19.60
C GLY A 99 19.76 -27.88 -19.48
#